data_AF-A0A920J6L4-F1
#
_entry.id   AF-A0A920J6L4-F1
#
_cell.length_a   1.000
_cell.length_b   1.000
_cell.length_c   1.000
_cell.angle_alpha   90.00
_cell.angle_beta   90.00
_cell.angle_gamma   90.00
#
_symmetry.space_group_name_H-M   'P 1'
#
loop_
_entity.id
_entity.type
_entity.pdbx_description
1 polymer ?
#
loop_
_entity_poly.entity_id
_entity_poly.type
_entity_poly.pdbx_seq_one_letter_code
_entity_poly.pdbx_strand_id
1 'polypeptide(L)'
;MADFGYDVSDYCDVDPIFGTLEDFDCLVAEVTDLGMRLLIDLVPNHSSSEHEWFVDPRSSMDRIRGGFYHWRDPSQNGGPPNNWVSHFGGSAWTFDELTEQYYLHLFLPEQPDLNWNNPNVVKEFDNFPQILACKGC
;
A
#
# COMPACT_ATOMS: atom_id res chain seq x y z
N MET A 1 9.13 0.59 7.85
CA MET A 1 9.55 1.89 7.28
C MET A 1 10.84 1.73 6.48
N ALA A 2 10.69 1.26 5.25
CA ALA A 2 11.73 1.07 4.25
C ALA A 2 11.89 2.30 3.33
N ASP A 3 10.83 3.09 3.12
CA ASP A 3 10.81 4.30 2.29
C ASP A 3 10.30 5.53 3.07
N PHE A 4 10.74 5.67 4.32
CA PHE A 4 10.48 6.84 5.17
C PHE A 4 9.01 7.31 5.26
N GLY A 5 8.06 6.36 5.16
CA GLY A 5 6.62 6.62 5.27
C GLY A 5 5.82 6.39 4.00
N TYR A 6 6.46 6.17 2.84
CA TYR A 6 5.77 5.80 1.60
C TYR A 6 5.46 4.30 1.49
N ASP A 7 6.06 3.46 2.35
CA ASP A 7 5.66 2.08 2.55
C ASP A 7 4.59 1.98 3.66
N VAL A 8 3.35 2.36 3.36
CA VAL A 8 2.26 2.44 4.35
C VAL A 8 1.76 1.04 4.75
N SER A 9 1.83 0.70 6.04
CA SER A 9 1.35 -0.59 6.58
C SER A 9 -0.02 -0.51 7.26
N ASP A 10 -0.43 0.67 7.72
CA ASP A 10 -1.79 0.99 8.16
C ASP A 10 -2.12 2.40 7.70
N TYR A 11 -3.18 2.52 6.91
CA TYR A 11 -3.63 3.79 6.36
C TYR A 11 -4.53 4.61 7.30
N CYS A 12 -4.98 4.02 8.41
CA CYS A 12 -5.97 4.59 9.32
C CYS A 12 -5.37 5.02 10.67
N ASP A 13 -4.07 4.86 10.85
CA ASP A 13 -3.36 5.19 12.09
C ASP A 13 -2.14 6.07 11.82
N VAL A 14 -1.57 6.62 12.89
CA VAL A 14 -0.33 7.39 12.88
C VAL A 14 0.81 6.51 13.36
N ASP A 15 1.91 6.44 12.61
CA ASP A 15 3.08 5.70 13.06
C ASP A 15 3.58 6.28 14.41
N PRO A 16 3.87 5.43 15.42
CA PRO A 16 4.30 5.88 16.75
C PRO A 16 5.54 6.78 16.77
N ILE A 17 6.37 6.80 15.71
CA ILE A 17 7.49 7.74 15.60
C ILE A 17 7.01 9.19 15.43
N PHE A 18 5.81 9.40 14.87
CA PHE A 18 5.23 10.72 14.61
C PHE A 18 4.21 11.15 15.67
N GLY A 19 3.67 10.22 16.46
CA GLY A 19 2.73 10.52 17.54
C GLY A 19 1.56 9.54 17.56
N THR A 20 0.38 10.02 17.94
CA THR A 20 -0.87 9.24 17.91
C THR A 20 -1.94 9.94 17.05
N LEU A 21 -3.07 9.26 16.84
CA LEU A 21 -4.25 9.87 16.23
C LEU A 21 -4.78 11.06 17.03
N GLU A 22 -4.64 11.08 18.36
CA GLU A 22 -5.02 12.23 19.19
C GLU A 22 -4.12 13.45 18.92
N ASP A 23 -2.82 13.24 18.72
CA ASP A 23 -1.90 14.31 18.34
C ASP A 23 -2.27 14.87 16.97
N PHE A 24 -2.63 14.00 16.03
CA PHE A 24 -3.11 14.40 14.71
C PHE A 24 -4.44 15.17 14.78
N ASP A 25 -5.39 14.76 15.63
CA ASP A 25 -6.64 15.49 15.86
C ASP A 25 -6.37 16.90 16.43
N CYS A 26 -5.39 17.04 17.32
CA CYS A 26 -4.97 18.34 17.84
C CYS A 26 -4.39 19.23 16.73
N LEU A 27 -3.54 18.69 15.85
CA LEU A 27 -3.00 19.41 14.69
C LEU A 27 -4.12 19.92 13.77
N VAL A 28 -5.11 19.07 13.46
CA VAL A 28 -6.26 19.44 12.61
C VAL A 28 -7.04 20.60 13.23
N ALA A 29 -7.29 20.56 14.54
CA ALA A 29 -7.98 21.61 15.25
C ALA A 29 -7.23 22.94 15.21
N GLU A 30 -5.92 22.94 15.51
CA GLU A 30 -5.09 24.15 15.51
C GLU A 30 -4.98 24.78 14.11
N VAL A 31 -4.76 23.96 13.07
CA VAL A 31 -4.72 24.43 11.68
C VAL A 31 -6.05 25.07 11.28
N THR A 32 -7.18 24.49 11.71
CA THR A 32 -8.51 25.01 11.42
C THR A 32 -8.77 26.34 12.13
N ASP A 33 -8.41 26.45 13.41
CA ASP A 33 -8.54 27.69 14.20
C ASP A 33 -7.72 28.84 13.62
N LEU A 34 -6.59 28.53 12.98
CA LEU A 34 -5.75 29.49 12.25
C LEU A 34 -6.31 29.85 10.86
N GLY A 35 -7.45 29.30 10.46
CA GLY A 35 -8.06 29.53 9.15
C GLY A 35 -7.27 28.90 7.99
N MET A 36 -6.42 27.92 8.29
CA MET A 36 -5.60 27.21 7.32
C MET A 36 -6.33 25.97 6.77
N ARG A 37 -5.69 25.29 5.83
CA ARG A 37 -6.13 24.00 5.28
C ARG A 37 -4.97 23.02 5.38
N LEU A 38 -5.24 21.81 5.83
CA LEU A 38 -4.28 20.71 5.89
C LEU A 38 -4.44 19.82 4.66
N LEU A 39 -3.32 19.54 3.99
CA LEU A 39 -3.23 18.52 2.95
C LEU A 39 -2.30 17.42 3.47
N ILE A 40 -2.69 16.16 3.23
CA ILE A 40 -1.96 14.98 3.67
C ILE A 40 -1.68 14.15 2.43
N ASP A 41 -0.52 13.51 2.42
CA ASP A 41 -0.17 12.60 1.34
C ASP A 41 -1.02 11.33 1.41
N LEU A 42 -1.46 10.86 0.25
CA LEU A 42 -2.13 9.58 0.10
C LEU A 42 -1.28 8.78 -0.87
N VAL A 43 -0.89 7.58 -0.46
CA VAL A 43 -0.06 6.66 -1.26
C VAL A 43 -0.92 5.49 -1.77
N PRO A 44 -1.66 5.65 -2.90
CA PRO A 44 -2.62 4.65 -3.36
C PRO A 44 -2.03 3.60 -4.30
N ASN A 45 -0.81 3.81 -4.80
CA ASN A 45 -0.22 2.94 -5.81
C ASN A 45 0.26 1.61 -5.23
N HIS A 46 0.86 1.64 -4.05
CA HIS A 46 1.44 0.50 -3.34
C HIS A 46 1.18 0.64 -1.84
N SER A 47 1.30 -0.46 -1.12
CA SER A 47 1.37 -0.49 0.34
C SER A 47 2.70 -1.08 0.79
N SER A 48 2.98 -1.08 2.09
CA SER A 48 4.06 -1.89 2.67
C SER A 48 3.81 -3.38 2.42
N SER A 49 4.88 -4.16 2.29
CA SER A 49 4.84 -5.62 2.39
C SER A 49 4.50 -6.11 3.80
N GLU A 50 4.49 -5.23 4.80
CA GLU A 50 4.00 -5.52 6.15
C GLU A 50 2.49 -5.26 6.29
N HIS A 51 1.85 -4.64 5.29
CA HIS A 51 0.42 -4.35 5.31
C HIS A 51 -0.38 -5.66 5.35
N GLU A 52 -1.48 -5.70 6.10
CA GLU A 52 -2.29 -6.91 6.27
C GLU A 52 -2.79 -7.49 4.93
N TRP A 53 -3.16 -6.64 3.97
CA TRP A 53 -3.52 -7.06 2.62
C TRP A 53 -2.44 -7.89 1.92
N PHE A 54 -1.15 -7.64 2.21
CA PHE A 54 -0.03 -8.39 1.64
C PHE A 54 0.35 -9.60 2.51
N VAL A 55 0.46 -9.41 3.84
CA VAL A 55 0.89 -10.44 4.80
C VAL A 55 -0.17 -11.51 5.05
N ASP A 56 -1.45 -11.15 4.99
CA ASP A 56 -2.57 -12.00 5.36
C ASP A 56 -3.38 -12.52 4.15
N PRO A 57 -2.92 -13.59 3.50
CA PRO A 57 -3.74 -14.33 2.56
C PRO A 57 -4.56 -15.44 3.25
N ARG A 58 -4.93 -15.36 4.54
CA ARG A 58 -5.69 -16.40 5.27
C ARG A 58 -7.02 -16.73 4.56
N SER A 59 -6.99 -17.64 3.57
CA SER A 59 -7.77 -18.89 3.53
C SER A 59 -7.83 -19.62 2.17
N SER A 60 -7.25 -19.14 1.06
CA SER A 60 -7.13 -19.95 -0.18
C SER A 60 -6.29 -19.29 -1.29
N MET A 61 -5.75 -20.10 -2.20
CA MET A 61 -5.17 -19.66 -3.48
C MET A 61 -6.16 -18.82 -4.30
N ASP A 62 -7.47 -18.94 -4.04
CA ASP A 62 -8.52 -18.15 -4.70
C ASP A 62 -8.47 -16.66 -4.30
N ARG A 63 -7.88 -16.32 -3.14
CA ARG A 63 -7.69 -14.92 -2.71
C ARG A 63 -6.35 -14.32 -3.15
N ILE A 64 -5.30 -15.14 -3.25
CA ILE A 64 -3.99 -14.75 -3.84
C ILE A 64 -4.16 -14.43 -5.33
N ARG A 65 -4.99 -15.22 -6.03
CA ARG A 65 -5.43 -14.93 -7.41
C ARG A 65 -6.53 -13.84 -7.46
N GLY A 66 -7.08 -13.46 -6.30
CA GLY A 66 -8.17 -12.50 -6.09
C GLY A 66 -7.73 -11.06 -5.72
N GLY A 67 -6.43 -10.78 -5.68
CA GLY A 67 -5.89 -9.69 -6.49
C GLY A 67 -5.85 -8.30 -5.89
N PHE A 68 -5.53 -8.11 -4.60
CA PHE A 68 -5.13 -6.77 -4.14
C PHE A 68 -3.83 -6.32 -4.77
N TYR A 69 -2.95 -7.25 -5.14
CA TYR A 69 -1.66 -6.98 -5.78
C TYR A 69 -1.53 -7.67 -7.13
N HIS A 70 -0.51 -7.26 -7.88
CA HIS A 70 -0.17 -7.86 -9.16
C HIS A 70 0.74 -9.09 -9.00
N TRP A 71 0.14 -10.28 -8.97
CA TRP A 71 0.84 -11.56 -8.98
C TRP A 71 0.95 -12.15 -10.39
N ARG A 72 2.09 -12.74 -10.75
CA ARG A 72 2.33 -13.39 -12.05
C ARG A 72 3.15 -14.65 -11.89
N ASP A 73 2.80 -15.67 -12.67
CA ASP A 73 3.62 -16.87 -12.79
C ASP A 73 5.01 -16.52 -13.36
N PRO A 74 6.05 -17.28 -12.99
CA PRO A 74 7.33 -17.20 -13.66
C PRO A 74 7.21 -17.36 -15.18
N SER A 75 8.13 -16.73 -15.91
CA SER A 75 8.31 -17.02 -17.34
C SER A 75 8.70 -18.48 -17.57
N GLN A 76 8.68 -18.95 -18.82
CA GLN A 76 9.02 -20.34 -19.15
C GLN A 76 10.41 -20.78 -18.66
N ASN A 77 11.33 -19.84 -18.41
CA ASN A 77 12.68 -20.11 -17.89
C ASN A 77 12.81 -19.89 -16.37
N GLY A 78 11.69 -19.67 -15.66
CA GLY A 78 11.67 -19.42 -14.21
C GLY A 78 12.00 -17.97 -13.80
N GLY A 79 12.35 -17.09 -14.75
CA GLY A 79 12.61 -15.67 -14.47
C GLY A 79 11.35 -14.79 -14.45
N PRO A 80 11.48 -13.48 -14.20
CA PRO A 80 10.37 -12.52 -14.18
C PRO A 80 9.46 -12.59 -15.42
N PRO A 81 8.17 -12.22 -15.30
CA PRO A 81 7.20 -12.33 -16.39
C PRO A 81 7.45 -11.37 -17.56
N ASN A 82 8.18 -10.27 -17.33
CA ASN A 82 8.60 -9.33 -18.35
C ASN A 82 9.90 -8.60 -17.92
N ASN A 83 10.34 -7.61 -18.71
CA ASN A 83 11.57 -6.86 -18.49
C ASN A 83 11.37 -5.51 -17.78
N TRP A 84 10.29 -5.35 -17.00
CA TRP A 84 10.07 -4.11 -16.24
C TRP A 84 11.12 -3.93 -15.14
N VAL A 85 11.48 -2.68 -14.90
CA VAL A 85 12.58 -2.27 -14.01
C VAL A 85 11.99 -1.39 -12.92
N SER A 86 12.40 -1.64 -11.67
CA SER A 86 12.02 -0.78 -10.54
C SER A 86 12.70 0.59 -10.67
N HIS A 87 12.02 1.66 -10.25
CA HIS A 87 12.60 3.00 -10.19
C HIS A 87 13.80 3.09 -9.24
N PHE A 88 13.92 2.16 -8.28
CA PHE A 88 15.04 2.06 -7.36
C PHE A 88 16.11 1.03 -7.79
N GLY A 89 15.96 0.48 -8.99
CA GLY A 89 16.93 -0.40 -9.63
C GLY A 89 16.62 -1.89 -9.46
N GLY A 90 17.10 -2.69 -10.41
CA GLY A 90 16.79 -4.12 -10.48
C GLY A 90 15.45 -4.41 -11.16
N SER A 91 15.04 -5.69 -11.10
CA SER A 91 13.75 -6.15 -11.61
C SER A 91 12.61 -5.44 -10.86
N ALA A 92 11.51 -5.09 -11.54
CA ALA A 92 10.26 -4.68 -10.88
C ALA A 92 9.47 -5.87 -10.29
N TRP A 93 10.05 -7.06 -10.32
CA TRP A 93 9.42 -8.30 -9.89
C TRP A 93 10.30 -9.01 -8.89
N THR A 94 9.73 -9.32 -7.73
CA THR A 94 10.35 -10.16 -6.70
C THR A 94 9.61 -11.49 -6.62
N PHE A 95 10.36 -12.59 -6.57
CA PHE A 95 9.82 -13.94 -6.47
C PHE A 95 9.47 -14.23 -5.01
N ASP A 96 8.27 -14.73 -4.77
CA ASP A 96 7.81 -15.17 -3.46
C ASP A 96 7.77 -16.71 -3.43
N GLU A 97 8.55 -17.30 -2.53
CA GLU A 97 8.68 -18.76 -2.42
C GLU A 97 7.39 -19.43 -1.92
N LEU A 98 6.57 -18.71 -1.15
CA LEU A 98 5.34 -19.27 -0.58
C LEU A 98 4.25 -19.48 -1.65
N THR A 99 4.14 -18.54 -2.58
CA THR A 99 3.15 -18.57 -3.68
C THR A 99 3.71 -19.15 -4.97
N GLU A 100 5.02 -19.31 -5.07
CA GLU A 100 5.75 -19.66 -6.30
C GLU A 100 5.47 -18.69 -7.46
N GLN A 101 5.16 -17.42 -7.13
CA GLN A 101 4.85 -16.37 -8.09
C GLN A 101 5.73 -15.14 -7.87
N TYR A 102 5.79 -14.30 -8.90
CA TYR A 102 6.35 -12.95 -8.80
C TYR A 102 5.26 -11.95 -8.42
N TYR A 103 5.55 -11.03 -7.52
CA TYR A 103 4.75 -9.83 -7.31
C TYR A 103 5.42 -8.59 -7.90
N LEU A 104 4.62 -7.66 -8.40
CA LEU A 104 5.09 -6.38 -8.93
C LEU A 104 5.43 -5.42 -7.80
N HIS A 105 6.54 -4.72 -7.95
CA HIS A 105 6.89 -3.51 -7.21
C HIS A 105 7.59 -2.53 -8.16
N LEU A 106 6.99 -1.36 -8.38
CA LEU A 106 7.59 -0.30 -9.20
C LEU A 106 8.66 0.49 -8.43
N PHE A 107 8.71 0.32 -7.11
CA PHE A 107 9.68 0.94 -6.19
C PHE A 107 10.43 -0.17 -5.41
N LEU A 108 10.51 -0.09 -4.08
CA LEU A 108 11.20 -1.11 -3.27
C LEU A 108 10.44 -2.44 -3.30
N PRO A 109 11.13 -3.59 -3.12
CA PRO A 109 10.47 -4.88 -2.91
C PRO A 109 9.47 -4.86 -1.73
N GLU A 110 9.70 -4.02 -0.74
CA GLU A 110 8.81 -3.76 0.41
C GLU A 110 7.59 -2.89 0.05
N GLN A 111 7.45 -2.46 -1.21
CA GLN A 111 6.34 -1.65 -1.72
C GLN A 111 5.59 -2.38 -2.86
N PRO A 112 4.91 -3.50 -2.57
CA PRO A 112 4.13 -4.23 -3.57
C PRO A 112 2.99 -3.36 -4.15
N ASP A 113 2.88 -3.36 -5.48
CA ASP A 113 1.92 -2.53 -6.21
C ASP A 113 0.50 -3.10 -6.16
N LEU A 114 -0.46 -2.24 -5.81
CA LEU A 114 -1.87 -2.56 -5.75
C LEU A 114 -2.45 -2.70 -7.16
N ASN A 115 -3.28 -3.72 -7.35
CA ASN A 115 -3.98 -3.98 -8.59
C ASN A 115 -5.31 -3.22 -8.64
N TRP A 116 -5.26 -2.00 -9.16
CA TRP A 116 -6.43 -1.11 -9.33
C TRP A 116 -7.51 -1.63 -10.28
N ASN A 117 -7.26 -2.73 -11.02
CA ASN A 117 -8.32 -3.42 -11.77
C ASN A 117 -9.23 -4.25 -10.85
N ASN A 118 -8.85 -4.45 -9.59
CA ASN A 118 -9.67 -5.14 -8.60
C ASN A 118 -10.67 -4.15 -7.97
N PRO A 119 -11.99 -4.40 -8.11
CA PRO A 119 -13.00 -3.51 -7.50
C PRO A 119 -12.91 -3.44 -5.98
N ASN A 120 -12.32 -4.43 -5.30
CA ASN A 120 -12.11 -4.35 -3.85
C ASN A 120 -11.06 -3.31 -3.47
N VAL A 121 -9.98 -3.17 -4.24
CA VAL A 121 -8.98 -2.11 -4.03
C VAL A 121 -9.66 -0.74 -4.17
N VAL A 122 -10.40 -0.54 -5.26
CA VAL A 122 -11.17 0.70 -5.47
C VAL A 122 -12.11 0.98 -4.30
N LYS A 123 -12.84 -0.05 -3.85
CA LYS A 123 -13.78 0.07 -2.73
C LYS A 123 -13.10 0.45 -1.42
N GLU A 124 -11.92 -0.08 -1.12
CA GLU A 124 -11.18 0.34 0.08
C GLU A 124 -10.88 1.83 0.01
N PHE A 125 -10.29 2.31 -1.10
CA PHE A 125 -9.92 3.73 -1.26
C PHE A 125 -11.13 4.68 -1.40
N ASP A 126 -12.28 4.23 -1.90
CA ASP A 126 -13.52 5.03 -1.89
C ASP A 126 -14.03 5.31 -0.46
N ASN A 127 -13.67 4.47 0.52
CA ASN A 127 -14.02 4.69 1.92
C ASN A 127 -13.03 5.61 2.65
N PHE A 128 -11.82 5.84 2.11
CA PHE A 128 -10.82 6.71 2.73
C PHE A 128 -11.26 8.16 2.93
N PRO A 129 -11.97 8.80 1.97
CA PRO A 129 -12.57 10.09 2.21
C PRO A 129 -13.48 10.10 3.43
N GLN A 130 -14.12 8.98 3.81
CA GLN A 130 -14.95 8.90 5.01
C GLN A 130 -14.10 8.71 6.28
N ILE A 131 -12.94 8.07 6.18
CA ILE A 131 -12.00 7.90 7.29
C ILE A 131 -11.30 9.22 7.61
N LEU A 132 -10.91 9.99 6.58
CA LEU A 132 -10.36 11.34 6.71
C LEU A 132 -11.44 12.41 7.00
N ALA A 133 -12.66 12.28 6.45
CA ALA A 133 -13.75 13.25 6.68
C ALA A 133 -14.58 12.99 7.94
N CYS A 134 -14.48 11.82 8.59
CA CYS A 134 -15.09 11.59 9.91
C CYS A 134 -14.53 12.51 11.02
N LYS A 135 -13.51 13.33 10.72
CA LYS A 135 -12.91 14.27 11.68
C LYS A 135 -12.81 15.71 11.16
N GLY A 136 -13.90 16.22 10.58
CA GLY A 136 -14.18 17.67 10.59
C GLY A 136 -13.54 18.51 9.47
N CYS A 137 -13.46 17.98 8.25
CA CYS A 137 -13.31 18.82 7.04
C CYS A 137 -14.66 19.37 6.57
#